data_AF-A0A150PX42-F1
#
_entry.id   AF-A0A150PX42-F1
#
_cell.length_a   1.000
_cell.length_b   1.000
_cell.length_c   1.000
_cell.angle_alpha   90.00
_cell.angle_beta   90.00
_cell.angle_gamma   90.00
#
_symmetry.space_group_name_H-M   'P 1'
#
loop_
_entity.id
_entity.type
_entity.pdbx_description
1 polymer ?
#
loop_
_entity_poly.entity_id
_entity_poly.type
_entity_poly.pdbx_seq_one_letter_code
_entity_poly.pdbx_strand_id
1 'polypeptide(L)'
;MPAPQGYYLVPVPLPPWANPRTIAYEEGDPIPRGYALKTRADRSLVTAGLVTFGVSYALSFAVAGTATLAEEDFDEFGPLFIPFVGPMIAATTLDEVEGAGLFLLTLDAVTQVGGLLLVAAGLAHEDVYLERQFPVRSHGAEKDAASRWPTLSIGASSAELRWRF
;
A
#
# COMPACT_ATOMS: atom_id res chain seq x y z
N MET A 1 37.28 10.79 51.47
CA MET A 1 37.40 11.69 50.32
C MET A 1 36.12 11.58 49.50
N PRO A 2 35.40 12.67 49.18
CA PRO A 2 34.23 12.60 48.30
C PRO A 2 34.67 12.38 46.85
N ALA A 3 33.94 11.56 46.09
CA ALA A 3 34.23 11.25 44.70
C ALA A 3 34.07 12.50 43.80
N PRO A 4 34.88 12.67 42.75
CA PRO A 4 34.82 13.84 41.88
C PRO A 4 33.49 13.85 41.12
N GLN A 5 32.88 15.03 41.04
CA GLN A 5 31.61 15.23 40.37
C GLN A 5 31.76 14.86 38.90
N GLY A 6 31.16 13.73 38.53
CA GLY A 6 31.16 13.22 37.18
C GLY A 6 30.51 14.26 36.27
N TYR A 7 31.26 14.72 35.27
CA TYR A 7 30.73 15.48 34.16
C TYR A 7 29.64 14.64 33.49
N TYR A 8 28.38 14.93 33.78
CA TYR A 8 27.28 14.47 32.96
C TYR A 8 27.46 15.14 31.59
N LEU A 9 27.91 14.36 30.60
CA LEU A 9 27.89 14.78 29.21
C LEU A 9 26.43 15.01 28.84
N VAL A 10 26.04 16.28 28.70
CA VAL A 10 24.71 16.64 28.19
C VAL A 10 24.64 16.09 26.76
N PRO A 11 23.69 15.19 26.42
CA PRO A 11 23.60 14.65 25.08
C PRO A 11 23.32 15.79 24.10
N VAL A 12 24.18 15.92 23.09
CA VAL A 12 24.04 16.91 22.02
C VAL A 12 22.70 16.65 21.31
N PRO A 13 21.80 17.65 21.21
CA PRO A 13 20.55 17.48 20.47
C PRO A 13 20.88 17.17 19.01
N LEU A 14 20.43 16.01 18.51
CA LEU A 14 20.57 15.69 17.10
C LEU A 14 19.78 16.72 16.26
N PRO A 15 20.31 17.11 15.09
CA PRO A 15 19.59 18.00 14.19
C PRO A 15 18.20 17.45 13.85
N PRO A 16 17.17 18.30 13.67
CA PRO A 16 15.81 17.84 13.35
C PRO A 16 15.73 16.93 12.12
N TRP A 17 16.63 17.12 11.15
CA TRP A 17 16.72 16.33 9.92
C TRP A 17 17.37 14.95 10.13
N ALA A 18 18.08 14.72 11.24
CA ALA A 18 18.66 13.44 11.58
C ALA A 18 17.62 12.47 12.17
N ASN A 19 16.48 12.98 12.65
CA ASN A 19 15.39 12.16 13.13
C ASN A 19 14.48 11.69 11.98
N PRO A 20 14.13 10.39 11.91
CA PRO A 20 13.22 9.87 10.89
C PRO A 20 11.81 10.48 11.04
N ARG A 21 11.06 10.55 9.93
CA ARG A 21 9.68 11.07 9.96
C ARG A 21 8.71 10.12 10.67
N THR A 22 8.93 8.82 10.47
CA THR A 22 8.11 7.74 11.02
C THR A 22 9.00 6.67 11.63
N ILE A 23 8.62 6.15 12.79
CA ILE A 23 9.30 5.07 13.49
C ILE A 23 8.27 3.96 13.74
N ALA A 24 8.66 2.70 13.55
CA ALA A 24 7.84 1.54 13.92
C ALA A 24 7.68 1.51 15.45
N TYR A 25 6.48 1.20 15.93
CA TYR A 25 6.19 1.16 17.36
C TYR A 25 5.91 -0.28 17.77
N GLU A 26 6.62 -0.77 18.78
CA GLU A 26 6.28 -2.01 19.47
C GLU A 26 5.59 -1.68 20.80
N GLU A 27 4.62 -2.52 21.20
CA GLU A 27 3.88 -2.33 22.44
C GLU A 27 4.84 -2.31 23.65
N GLY A 28 4.89 -1.17 24.35
CA GLY A 28 5.76 -0.98 25.51
C GLY A 28 7.02 -0.14 25.21
N ASP A 29 7.27 0.21 23.95
CA ASP A 29 8.37 1.11 23.59
C ASP A 29 8.16 2.53 24.17
N PRO A 30 9.23 3.18 24.66
CA PRO A 30 9.13 4.55 25.11
C PRO A 30 8.88 5.48 23.93
N ILE A 31 7.83 6.31 24.02
CA ILE A 31 7.52 7.32 23.00
C ILE A 31 8.59 8.42 23.02
N PRO A 32 9.40 8.59 21.97
CA PRO A 32 10.42 9.63 21.92
C PRO A 32 9.78 11.03 21.87
N ARG A 33 10.46 12.03 22.43
CA ARG A 33 9.96 13.41 22.44
C ARG A 33 9.69 13.90 21.02
N GLY A 34 8.52 14.52 20.83
CA GLY A 34 8.13 15.07 19.53
C GLY A 34 7.51 14.07 18.56
N TYR A 35 7.27 12.83 18.99
CA TYR A 35 6.48 11.86 18.25
C TYR A 35 5.12 11.68 18.91
N ALA A 36 4.12 11.32 18.11
CA ALA A 36 2.82 10.88 18.59
C ALA A 36 2.43 9.57 17.89
N LEU A 37 1.64 8.76 18.58
CA LEU A 37 1.07 7.56 18.01
C LEU A 37 0.05 7.92 16.94
N LYS A 38 0.13 7.23 15.82
CA LYS A 38 -0.80 7.29 14.70
C LYS A 38 -1.10 5.87 14.26
N THR A 39 -2.30 5.67 13.70
CA THR A 39 -2.68 4.41 13.08
C THR A 39 -2.74 4.55 11.57
N ARG A 40 -2.49 3.45 10.86
CA ARG A 40 -2.66 3.32 9.42
C ARG A 40 -3.06 1.90 9.06
N ALA A 41 -3.74 1.72 7.93
CA ALA A 41 -3.93 0.40 7.34
C ALA A 41 -2.57 -0.26 7.02
N ASP A 42 -2.51 -1.58 7.15
CA ASP A 42 -1.36 -2.37 6.73
C ASP A 42 -1.25 -2.35 5.20
N ARG A 43 -0.36 -1.48 4.72
CA ARG A 43 -0.10 -1.29 3.29
C ARG A 43 0.47 -2.54 2.64
N SER A 44 1.18 -3.39 3.39
CA SER A 44 1.79 -4.59 2.85
C SER A 44 0.71 -5.62 2.50
N LEU A 45 -0.24 -5.86 3.40
CA LEU A 45 -1.39 -6.73 3.16
C LEU A 45 -2.29 -6.19 2.04
N VAL A 46 -2.58 -4.89 2.04
CA VAL A 46 -3.38 -4.27 0.96
C VAL A 46 -2.68 -4.44 -0.39
N THR A 47 -1.38 -4.19 -0.47
CA THR A 47 -0.62 -4.33 -1.71
C THR A 47 -0.55 -5.79 -2.16
N ALA A 48 -0.27 -6.73 -1.24
CA ALA A 48 -0.24 -8.14 -1.53
C ALA A 48 -1.59 -8.65 -2.04
N GLY A 49 -2.69 -8.23 -1.40
CA GLY A 49 -4.05 -8.56 -1.82
C GLY A 49 -4.39 -8.01 -3.20
N LEU A 50 -4.08 -6.73 -3.47
CA LEU A 50 -4.31 -6.11 -4.77
C LEU A 50 -3.52 -6.79 -5.89
N VAL A 51 -2.27 -7.15 -5.66
CA VAL A 51 -1.46 -7.87 -6.64
C VAL A 51 -2.01 -9.28 -6.87
N THR A 52 -2.33 -10.00 -5.80
CA THR A 52 -2.84 -11.38 -5.87
C THR A 52 -4.17 -11.45 -6.62
N PHE A 53 -5.12 -10.60 -6.25
CA PHE A 53 -6.41 -10.48 -6.93
C PHE A 53 -6.26 -9.92 -8.36
N GLY A 54 -5.51 -8.83 -8.51
CA GLY A 54 -5.41 -8.13 -9.79
C GLY A 54 -4.75 -8.97 -10.88
N VAL A 55 -3.69 -9.70 -10.56
CA VAL A 55 -3.01 -10.57 -11.53
C VAL A 55 -3.89 -11.76 -11.92
N SER A 56 -4.51 -12.43 -10.95
CA SER A 56 -5.38 -13.58 -11.22
C SER A 56 -6.58 -13.16 -12.08
N TYR A 57 -7.30 -12.12 -11.70
CA TYR A 57 -8.43 -11.62 -12.49
C TYR A 57 -8.00 -11.08 -13.88
N ALA A 58 -6.85 -10.42 -13.99
CA ALA A 58 -6.36 -9.97 -15.29
C ALA A 58 -6.07 -11.15 -16.24
N LEU A 59 -5.62 -12.29 -15.72
CA LEU A 59 -5.45 -13.51 -16.51
C LEU A 59 -6.81 -14.07 -16.96
N SER A 60 -7.80 -14.17 -16.06
CA SER A 60 -9.15 -14.63 -16.44
C SER A 60 -9.78 -13.71 -17.50
N PHE A 61 -9.65 -12.39 -17.31
CA PHE A 61 -10.10 -11.39 -18.26
C PHE A 61 -9.39 -11.52 -19.61
N ALA A 62 -8.08 -11.74 -19.60
CA ALA A 62 -7.31 -11.92 -20.84
C ALA A 62 -7.75 -13.18 -21.59
N VAL A 63 -7.94 -14.30 -20.88
CA VAL A 63 -8.45 -15.56 -21.48
C VAL A 63 -9.82 -15.33 -22.11
N ALA A 64 -10.76 -14.73 -21.37
CA ALA A 64 -12.10 -14.39 -21.86
C ALA A 64 -12.03 -13.51 -23.12
N GLY A 65 -11.19 -12.47 -23.07
CA GLY A 65 -10.97 -11.56 -24.19
C GLY A 65 -10.38 -12.25 -25.41
N THR A 66 -9.37 -13.10 -25.23
CA THR A 66 -8.77 -13.85 -26.35
C THR A 66 -9.74 -14.86 -26.97
N ALA A 67 -10.53 -15.57 -26.15
CA ALA A 67 -11.54 -16.49 -26.64
C ALA A 67 -12.62 -15.75 -27.45
N THR A 68 -13.10 -14.62 -26.93
CA THR A 68 -14.07 -13.76 -27.63
C THR A 68 -13.53 -13.28 -28.99
N LEU A 69 -12.25 -12.90 -29.05
CA LEU A 69 -11.61 -12.46 -30.30
C LEU A 69 -11.34 -13.61 -31.29
N ALA A 70 -11.24 -14.84 -30.80
CA ALA A 70 -11.07 -16.04 -31.59
C ALA A 70 -12.40 -16.64 -32.09
N GLU A 71 -13.53 -15.97 -31.83
CA GLU A 71 -14.89 -16.43 -32.16
C GLU A 71 -15.27 -17.75 -31.45
N GLU A 72 -14.64 -18.05 -30.30
CA GLU A 72 -15.08 -19.12 -29.40
C GLU A 72 -16.43 -18.76 -28.75
N ASP A 73 -17.11 -19.77 -28.21
CA ASP A 73 -18.45 -19.57 -27.62
C ASP A 73 -18.38 -18.64 -26.39
N PHE A 74 -19.07 -17.50 -26.49
CA PHE A 74 -19.14 -16.53 -25.40
C PHE A 74 -19.86 -17.10 -24.18
N ASP A 75 -20.80 -18.04 -24.36
CA ASP A 75 -21.47 -18.66 -23.22
C ASP A 75 -20.51 -19.52 -22.39
N GLU A 76 -19.42 -19.99 -23.00
CA GLU A 76 -18.40 -20.82 -22.37
C GLU A 76 -17.35 -19.99 -21.62
N PHE A 77 -16.80 -18.96 -22.27
CA PHE A 77 -15.69 -18.14 -21.72
C PHE A 77 -16.12 -16.77 -21.17
N GLY A 78 -17.29 -16.27 -21.56
CA GLY A 78 -17.87 -15.01 -21.09
C GLY A 78 -17.97 -14.89 -19.57
N PRO A 79 -18.26 -15.98 -18.81
CA PRO A 79 -18.26 -15.91 -17.35
C PRO A 79 -16.94 -15.40 -16.75
N LEU A 80 -15.78 -15.64 -17.38
CA LEU A 80 -14.46 -15.22 -16.88
C LEU A 80 -14.28 -13.68 -16.83
N PHE A 81 -15.16 -12.90 -17.45
CA PHE A 81 -15.21 -11.45 -17.25
C PHE A 81 -15.73 -11.06 -15.85
N ILE A 82 -16.43 -11.96 -15.16
CA ILE A 82 -16.97 -11.73 -13.82
C ILE A 82 -15.90 -12.18 -12.81
N PRO A 83 -15.36 -11.28 -11.97
CA PRO A 83 -14.37 -11.69 -10.97
C PRO A 83 -15.00 -12.63 -9.92
N PHE A 84 -14.18 -13.50 -9.33
CA PHE A 84 -14.47 -14.46 -8.25
C PHE A 84 -15.44 -15.58 -8.59
N VAL A 85 -16.57 -15.24 -9.22
CA VAL A 85 -17.67 -16.16 -9.54
C VAL A 85 -17.52 -16.70 -10.96
N GLY A 86 -16.96 -15.90 -11.87
CA GLY A 86 -16.73 -16.27 -13.26
C GLY A 86 -15.98 -17.59 -13.44
N PRO A 87 -14.82 -17.79 -12.79
CA PRO A 87 -14.08 -19.05 -12.89
C PRO A 87 -14.88 -20.26 -12.38
N MET A 88 -15.75 -20.07 -11.38
CA MET A 88 -16.61 -21.14 -10.87
C MET A 88 -17.77 -21.47 -11.81
N ILE A 89 -18.34 -20.47 -12.48
CA ILE A 89 -19.36 -20.68 -13.51
C ILE A 89 -18.71 -21.39 -14.71
N ALA A 90 -17.58 -20.86 -15.19
CA ALA A 90 -16.79 -21.42 -16.28
C ALA A 90 -16.44 -22.89 -16.02
N ALA A 91 -16.03 -23.24 -14.79
CA ALA A 91 -15.74 -24.61 -14.39
C ALA A 91 -16.92 -25.59 -14.51
N THR A 92 -18.15 -25.08 -14.62
CA THR A 92 -19.38 -25.88 -14.81
C THR A 92 -19.98 -25.78 -16.20
N THR A 93 -19.60 -24.77 -16.99
CA THR A 93 -20.14 -24.50 -18.33
C THR A 93 -19.18 -24.92 -19.45
N LEU A 94 -17.88 -25.00 -19.19
CA LEU A 94 -16.89 -25.49 -20.15
C LEU A 94 -16.98 -27.04 -20.22
N ASP A 95 -17.54 -27.56 -21.32
CA ASP A 95 -17.81 -29.00 -21.50
C ASP A 95 -16.51 -29.83 -21.62
N GLU A 96 -15.39 -29.22 -22.01
CA GLU A 96 -14.09 -29.89 -22.20
C GLU A 96 -13.11 -29.72 -21.02
N VAL A 97 -13.53 -29.05 -19.94
CA VAL A 97 -12.64 -28.75 -18.82
C VAL A 97 -12.51 -29.94 -17.87
N GLU A 98 -11.55 -30.80 -18.18
CA GLU A 98 -11.16 -31.93 -17.33
C GLU A 98 -9.80 -31.71 -16.64
N GLY A 99 -9.65 -32.32 -15.47
CA GLY A 99 -8.39 -32.42 -14.74
C GLY A 99 -7.73 -31.06 -14.44
N ALA A 100 -6.77 -30.68 -15.29
CA ALA A 100 -5.96 -29.48 -15.10
C ALA A 100 -6.75 -28.17 -15.29
N GLY A 101 -7.70 -28.11 -16.23
CA GLY A 101 -8.51 -26.90 -16.44
C GLY A 101 -9.39 -26.59 -15.23
N LEU A 102 -10.07 -27.61 -14.70
CA LEU A 102 -10.92 -27.50 -13.52
C LEU A 102 -10.12 -27.07 -12.29
N PHE A 103 -8.93 -27.66 -12.14
CA PHE A 103 -8.00 -27.28 -11.08
C PHE A 103 -7.57 -25.81 -11.20
N LEU A 104 -7.18 -25.35 -12.39
CA LEU A 104 -6.74 -23.98 -12.61
C LEU A 104 -7.86 -22.97 -12.37
N LEU A 105 -9.09 -23.25 -12.83
CA LEU A 105 -10.25 -22.38 -12.58
C LEU A 105 -10.61 -22.31 -11.10
N THR A 106 -10.54 -23.45 -10.40
CA THR A 106 -10.79 -23.50 -8.95
C THR A 106 -9.71 -22.73 -8.19
N LEU A 107 -8.43 -22.93 -8.55
CA LEU A 107 -7.30 -22.21 -7.97
C LEU A 107 -7.40 -20.72 -8.24
N ASP A 108 -7.82 -20.32 -9.44
CA ASP A 108 -8.06 -18.93 -9.82
C ASP A 108 -9.14 -18.30 -8.94
N ALA A 109 -10.32 -18.94 -8.80
CA ALA A 109 -11.38 -18.47 -7.91
C ALA A 109 -10.89 -18.29 -6.46
N VAL A 110 -10.19 -19.30 -5.91
CA VAL A 110 -9.63 -19.24 -4.55
C VAL A 110 -8.59 -18.12 -4.43
N THR A 111 -7.75 -17.93 -5.44
CA THR A 111 -6.71 -16.88 -5.44
C THR A 111 -7.34 -15.49 -5.49
N GLN A 112 -8.37 -15.29 -6.31
CA GLN A 112 -9.08 -14.02 -6.38
C GLN A 112 -9.77 -13.69 -5.05
N VAL A 113 -10.48 -14.65 -4.44
CA VAL A 113 -11.12 -14.48 -3.13
C VAL A 113 -10.07 -14.24 -2.03
N GLY A 114 -8.99 -15.02 -2.03
CA GLY A 114 -7.88 -14.85 -1.10
C GLY A 114 -7.22 -13.47 -1.19
N GLY A 115 -7.02 -12.97 -2.42
CA GLY A 115 -6.51 -11.62 -2.65
C GLY A 115 -7.43 -10.54 -2.07
N LEU A 116 -8.75 -10.65 -2.26
CA LEU A 116 -9.71 -9.74 -1.63
C LEU A 116 -9.68 -9.82 -0.10
N LEU A 117 -9.59 -11.02 0.47
CA LEU A 117 -9.49 -11.20 1.91
C LEU A 117 -8.24 -10.54 2.47
N LEU A 118 -7.11 -10.58 1.75
CA LEU A 118 -5.90 -9.86 2.13
C LEU A 118 -6.08 -8.34 2.09
N VAL A 119 -6.78 -7.81 1.07
CA VAL A 119 -7.12 -6.37 1.04
C VAL A 119 -7.99 -6.00 2.24
N ALA A 120 -9.05 -6.77 2.51
CA ALA A 120 -9.94 -6.53 3.63
C ALA A 120 -9.19 -6.62 4.98
N ALA A 121 -8.33 -7.63 5.14
CA ALA A 121 -7.50 -7.80 6.32
C ALA A 121 -6.53 -6.62 6.50
N GLY A 122 -5.88 -6.15 5.43
CA GLY A 122 -4.98 -5.01 5.50
C GLY A 122 -5.67 -3.69 5.82
N LEU A 123 -6.93 -3.52 5.38
CA LEU A 123 -7.75 -2.36 5.77
C LEU A 123 -8.27 -2.44 7.20
N ALA A 124 -8.54 -3.65 7.70
CA ALA A 124 -9.02 -3.88 9.05
C ALA A 124 -7.88 -3.91 10.10
N HIS A 125 -6.65 -4.22 9.68
CA HIS A 125 -5.48 -4.21 10.55
C HIS A 125 -4.88 -2.80 10.62
N GLU A 126 -4.89 -2.22 11.82
CA GLU A 126 -4.30 -0.92 12.08
C GLU A 126 -2.88 -1.07 12.65
N ASP A 127 -1.88 -0.72 11.84
CA ASP A 127 -0.50 -0.57 12.30
C ASP A 127 -0.37 0.71 13.10
N VAL A 128 0.09 0.58 14.35
CA VAL A 128 0.46 1.72 15.18
C VAL A 128 1.90 2.12 14.86
N TYR A 129 2.13 3.39 14.58
CA TYR A 129 3.47 3.94 14.35
C TYR A 129 3.62 5.31 14.98
N LEU A 130 4.87 5.70 15.21
CA LEU A 130 5.23 6.99 15.75
C LEU A 130 5.49 7.97 14.60
N GLU A 131 4.72 9.06 14.56
CA GLU A 131 4.93 10.15 13.60
C GLU A 131 5.45 11.40 14.31
N ARG A 132 6.51 11.99 13.75
CA ARG A 132 7.08 13.24 14.24
C ARG A 132 6.09 14.40 14.06
N GLN A 133 5.80 15.10 15.15
CA GLN A 133 4.86 16.23 15.21
C GLN A 133 5.48 17.57 14.86
N PHE A 134 6.80 17.70 14.88
CA PHE A 134 7.46 18.95 14.53
C PHE A 134 7.48 19.14 13.01
N PRO A 135 6.93 20.25 12.49
CA PRO A 135 7.17 20.62 11.11
C PRO A 135 8.67 20.90 10.99
N VAL A 136 9.37 20.11 10.17
CA VAL A 136 10.68 20.53 9.69
C VAL A 136 10.38 21.78 8.87
N ARG A 137 10.74 22.96 9.39
CA ARG A 137 10.88 24.13 8.53
C ARG A 137 11.82 23.68 7.42
N SER A 138 11.30 23.51 6.21
CA SER A 138 12.13 23.17 5.07
C SER A 138 13.25 24.19 5.03
N HIS A 139 14.47 23.76 4.74
CA HIS A 139 15.58 24.70 4.47
C HIS A 139 15.29 25.61 3.26
N GLY A 140 14.14 25.41 2.59
CA GLY A 140 13.53 26.29 1.61
C GLY A 140 12.55 27.33 2.17
N ALA A 141 12.01 27.21 3.38
CA ALA A 141 11.03 28.17 3.93
C ALA A 141 11.61 29.58 4.08
N GLU A 142 12.93 29.70 4.30
CA GLU A 142 13.63 30.99 4.30
C GLU A 142 13.79 31.54 2.87
N LYS A 143 13.93 30.66 1.87
CA LYS A 143 13.90 31.03 0.43
C LYS A 143 12.50 31.34 -0.07
N ASP A 144 11.46 30.72 0.49
CA ASP A 144 10.06 30.95 0.15
C ASP A 144 9.53 32.24 0.79
N ALA A 145 9.93 32.55 2.02
CA ALA A 145 9.69 33.85 2.64
C ALA A 145 10.36 35.00 1.85
N ALA A 146 11.47 34.72 1.16
CA ALA A 146 12.12 35.63 0.23
C ALA A 146 11.58 35.53 -1.22
N SER A 147 10.75 34.53 -1.54
CA SER A 147 10.21 34.29 -2.87
C SER A 147 8.88 35.02 -3.02
N ARG A 148 8.83 36.01 -3.91
CA ARG A 148 7.59 36.76 -4.23
C ARG A 148 6.53 35.93 -4.99
N TRP A 149 6.73 34.63 -5.13
CA TRP A 149 5.95 33.77 -6.02
C TRP A 149 5.15 32.76 -5.20
N PRO A 150 3.84 32.61 -5.46
CA PRO A 150 3.03 31.60 -4.79
C PRO A 150 3.44 30.19 -5.26
N THR A 151 3.66 29.29 -4.30
CA THR A 151 3.94 27.87 -4.54
C THR A 151 2.72 27.05 -4.10
N LEU A 152 2.24 26.15 -4.96
CA LEU A 152 1.12 25.24 -4.65
C LEU A 152 1.63 23.80 -4.59
N SER A 153 1.44 23.13 -3.45
CA SER A 153 1.75 21.71 -3.26
C SER A 153 0.54 20.85 -3.63
N ILE A 154 0.71 19.90 -4.56
CA ILE A 154 -0.38 19.00 -5.00
C ILE A 154 0.00 17.56 -4.66
N GLY A 155 -0.80 16.91 -3.80
CA GLY A 155 -0.75 15.46 -3.54
C GLY A 155 0.06 15.02 -2.31
N ALA A 156 0.02 13.70 -2.04
CA ALA A 156 0.76 13.07 -0.93
C ALA A 156 2.27 12.93 -1.20
N SER A 157 2.68 13.05 -2.47
CA SER A 157 4.06 13.25 -2.90
C SER A 157 4.28 14.75 -3.13
N SER A 158 5.41 15.28 -2.70
CA SER A 158 5.73 16.71 -2.67
C SER A 158 6.00 17.30 -4.08
N ALA A 159 5.04 17.24 -4.99
CA ALA A 159 5.10 17.95 -6.25
C ALA A 159 4.74 19.43 -6.02
N GLU A 160 5.71 20.31 -6.29
CA GLU A 160 5.54 21.76 -6.16
C GLU A 160 5.41 22.41 -7.55
N LEU A 161 4.28 23.08 -7.79
CA LEU A 161 4.08 23.88 -8.99
C LEU A 161 4.48 25.33 -8.71
N ARG A 162 5.45 25.85 -9.47
CA ARG A 162 5.94 27.23 -9.36
C ARG A 162 5.49 28.06 -10.55
N TRP A 163 4.60 29.02 -10.32
CA TRP A 163 4.15 29.94 -11.36
C TRP A 163 5.25 30.95 -11.70
N ARG A 164 5.55 31.11 -12.99
CA ARG A 164 6.43 32.14 -13.56
C ARG A 164 5.65 32.85 -14.68
N PHE A 165 5.52 34.17 -14.58
CA PHE A 165 5.07 35.02 -15.68
C PHE A 165 6.29 35.61 -16.39
#